data_AF-A0A2T4YP28-F1
#
_entry.id   AF-A0A2T4YP28-F1
#
_cell.length_a   1.000
_cell.length_b   1.000
_cell.length_c   1.000
_cell.angle_alpha   90.00
_cell.angle_beta   90.00
_cell.angle_gamma   90.00
#
_symmetry.space_group_name_H-M   'P 1'
#
loop_
_entity.id
_entity.type
_entity.pdbx_description
1 polymer ?
#
loop_
_entity_poly.entity_id
_entity_poly.type
_entity_poly.pdbx_seq_one_letter_code
_entity_poly.pdbx_strand_id
1 'polypeptide(L)' 'MFGMAVNSAKLFFAGKLFKDNPTVVRLLLTGFGAGAAAGIAVGLVAPIWIAVPVAGAVAGFLQPILLKDVKYN' A
#
# COMPACT_ATOMS: atom_id res chain seq x y z
N MET A 1 -3.95 4.31 22.69
CA MET A 1 -3.90 3.94 21.25
C MET A 1 -2.49 4.03 20.68
N PHE A 2 -1.71 5.09 20.99
CA PHE A 2 -0.33 5.25 20.52
C PHE A 2 0.59 4.07 20.88
N GLY A 3 0.52 3.56 22.12
CA GLY A 3 1.32 2.39 22.53
C GLY A 3 1.02 1.11 21.72
N MET A 4 -0.25 0.88 21.35
CA MET A 4 -0.62 -0.22 20.44
C MET A 4 -0.06 0.01 19.04
N ALA A 5 -0.16 1.23 18.50
CA ALA A 5 0.39 1.55 17.18
C ALA A 5 1.90 1.32 17.12
N VAL A 6 2.64 1.73 18.16
CA VAL A 6 4.09 1.50 18.25
C VAL A 6 4.42 0.01 18.33
N ASN A 7 3.62 -0.77 19.07
CA ASN A 7 3.84 -2.21 19.17
C ASN A 7 3.54 -2.93 17.83
N SER A 8 2.45 -2.57 17.16
CA SER A 8 2.12 -3.09 15.83
C SER A 8 3.18 -2.72 14.79
N ALA A 9 3.73 -1.50 14.84
CA ALA A 9 4.83 -1.09 13.98
C ALA A 9 6.09 -1.94 14.23
N LYS A 10 6.46 -2.19 15.50
CA LYS A 10 7.58 -3.09 15.83
C LYS A 10 7.36 -4.49 15.28
N LEU A 11 6.16 -5.05 15.44
CA LEU A 11 5.82 -6.37 14.89
C LEU A 11 5.84 -6.40 13.36
N PHE A 12 5.45 -5.31 12.70
CA PHE A 12 5.51 -5.17 11.24
C PHE A 12 6.96 -5.22 10.76
N PHE A 13 7.83 -4.38 11.33
CA PHE A 13 9.24 -4.35 10.99
C PHE A 13 9.99 -5.63 11.38
N ALA A 14 9.55 -6.30 12.45
CA ALA A 14 10.08 -7.61 12.84
C ALA A 14 9.58 -8.76 11.95
N GLY A 15 8.66 -8.50 11.00
CA GLY A 15 8.06 -9.55 10.19
C GLY A 15 7.25 -10.56 11.01
N LYS A 16 6.62 -10.13 12.10
CA LYS A 16 5.81 -10.99 12.96
C LYS A 16 4.35 -10.57 13.04
N LEU A 17 4.00 -9.39 12.48
CA LEU A 17 2.64 -8.87 12.56
C LEU A 17 1.64 -9.71 11.77
N PHE A 18 2.04 -10.19 10.60
CA PHE A 18 1.16 -10.96 9.73
C PHE A 18 1.52 -12.44 9.75
N LYS A 19 0.50 -13.26 9.56
CA LYS A 19 0.64 -14.70 9.41
C LYS A 19 1.43 -15.08 8.16
N ASP A 20 1.33 -14.28 7.10
CA ASP A 20 2.01 -14.48 5.82
C ASP A 20 2.56 -13.15 5.28
N ASN A 21 3.76 -12.76 5.72
CA ASN A 21 4.38 -11.52 5.26
C ASN A 21 4.70 -11.51 3.76
N PRO A 22 5.20 -12.59 3.12
CA PRO A 22 5.43 -12.60 1.68
C PRO A 22 4.18 -12.21 0.89
N THR A 23 3.01 -12.71 1.27
CA THR A 23 1.74 -12.33 0.65
C THR A 23 1.43 -10.86 0.86
N VAL A 24 1.62 -10.32 2.07
CA VAL A 24 1.40 -8.90 2.34
C VAL A 24 2.32 -8.00 1.52
N VAL A 25 3.61 -8.34 1.41
CA VAL A 25 4.57 -7.59 0.60
C VAL A 25 4.16 -7.60 -0.87
N ARG A 26 3.71 -8.75 -1.40
CA ARG A 26 3.19 -8.83 -2.78
C ARG A 26 1.97 -7.94 -2.99
N LEU A 27 1.04 -7.91 -2.04
CA LEU A 27 -0.17 -7.07 -2.10
C LEU A 27 0.16 -5.58 -2.00
N LEU A 28 1.14 -5.19 -1.18
CA LEU A 28 1.68 -3.82 -1.13
C LEU A 28 2.31 -3.42 -2.47
N LEU A 29 3.14 -4.29 -3.05
CA LEU A 29 3.75 -4.04 -4.35
C LEU A 29 2.71 -3.99 -5.48
N THR A 30 1.63 -4.76 -5.39
CA THR A 30 0.52 -4.72 -6.35
C THR A 30 -0.21 -3.37 -6.30
N GLY A 31 -0.54 -2.88 -5.11
CA GLY A 31 -1.15 -1.56 -4.94
C GLY A 31 -0.23 -0.42 -5.40
N PHE A 32 1.05 -0.49 -5.05
CA PHE A 32 2.07 0.44 -5.53
C PHE A 32 2.19 0.42 -7.07
N GLY A 33 2.29 -0.76 -7.67
CA GLY A 33 2.40 -0.92 -9.12
C GLY A 33 1.18 -0.37 -9.86
N ALA A 34 -0.03 -0.59 -9.34
CA ALA A 34 -1.25 -0.02 -9.91
C ALA A 34 -1.26 1.52 -9.81
N GLY A 35 -0.86 2.08 -8.67
CA GLY A 35 -0.73 3.54 -8.52
C GLY A 35 0.31 4.13 -9.47
N ALA A 36 1.49 3.50 -9.58
CA ALA A 36 2.54 3.93 -10.50
C ALA A 36 2.08 3.87 -11.96
N ALA A 37 1.41 2.79 -12.38
CA ALA A 37 0.86 2.65 -13.72
C ALA A 37 -0.19 3.74 -14.03
N ALA A 38 -1.10 4.02 -13.10
CA ALA A 38 -2.08 5.08 -13.25
C ALA A 38 -1.43 6.47 -13.33
N GLY A 39 -0.44 6.74 -12.46
CA GLY A 39 0.33 7.99 -12.47
C GLY A 39 1.07 8.21 -13.79
N ILE A 40 1.74 7.18 -14.31
CA ILE A 40 2.43 7.24 -15.59
C ILE A 40 1.43 7.50 -16.72
N ALA A 41 0.33 6.76 -16.77
CA ALA A 41 -0.70 6.92 -17.81
C ALA A 41 -1.28 8.33 -17.83
N VAL A 42 -1.58 8.91 -16.67
CA VAL A 42 -2.06 10.30 -16.56
C VAL A 42 -0.94 11.29 -16.91
N GLY A 43 0.29 11.03 -16.50
CA GLY A 43 1.45 11.88 -16.79
C GLY A 43 1.79 12.01 -18.28
N LEU A 44 1.30 11.10 -19.13
CA LEU A 44 1.42 11.22 -20.58
C LEU A 44 0.57 12.35 -21.17
N VAL A 45 -0.50 12.76 -20.48
CA VAL A 45 -1.49 13.74 -20.98
C VAL A 45 -1.73 14.91 -20.04
N ALA A 46 -1.25 14.84 -18.79
CA ALA A 46 -1.47 15.84 -17.77
C ALA A 46 -0.18 16.18 -16.99
N PRO A 47 -0.07 17.39 -16.42
CA PRO A 47 1.06 17.79 -15.59
C PRO A 47 1.27 16.92 -14.34
N ILE A 48 2.50 16.96 -13.80
CA ILE A 48 2.92 16.18 -12.64
C ILE A 48 2.06 16.40 -11.38
N TRP A 49 1.57 17.63 -11.17
CA TRP A 49 0.68 17.96 -10.05
C TRP A 49 -0.72 17.33 -10.15
N ILE A 50 -1.10 16.78 -11.31
CA ILE A 50 -2.31 15.96 -11.48
C ILE A 50 -1.95 14.47 -11.42
N ALA A 51 -0.87 14.06 -12.10
CA ALA A 51 -0.43 12.67 -12.14
C ALA A 51 -0.09 12.10 -10.75
N VAL A 52 0.58 12.87 -9.90
CA VAL A 52 0.99 12.43 -8.55
C VAL A 52 -0.21 12.17 -7.62
N PRO A 53 -1.20 13.09 -7.48
CA PRO A 53 -2.42 12.79 -6.74
C PRO A 53 -3.17 11.58 -7.27
N VAL A 54 -3.26 11.39 -8.59
CA VAL A 54 -3.94 10.22 -9.16
C VAL A 54 -3.22 8.92 -8.80
N ALA A 55 -1.88 8.89 -8.90
CA ALA A 55 -1.09 7.74 -8.48
C ALA A 55 -1.35 7.38 -7.01
N GLY A 56 -1.32 8.39 -6.14
CA GLY A 56 -1.59 8.24 -4.71
C GLY A 56 -3.02 7.80 -4.41
N ALA A 57 -4.01 8.34 -5.12
CA ALA A 57 -5.42 7.97 -4.98
C ALA A 57 -5.65 6.51 -5.37
N VAL A 58 -5.08 6.05 -6.49
CA VAL A 58 -5.22 4.67 -6.96
C VAL A 58 -4.55 3.70 -6.00
N ALA A 59 -3.30 3.96 -5.60
CA ALA A 59 -2.61 3.12 -4.63
C ALA A 59 -3.35 3.09 -3.28
N GLY A 60 -3.74 4.26 -2.77
CA GLY A 60 -4.43 4.40 -1.48
C GLY A 60 -5.82 3.78 -1.47
N PHE A 61 -6.55 3.79 -2.59
CA PHE A 61 -7.85 3.14 -2.70
C PHE A 61 -7.74 1.62 -2.85
N LEU A 62 -6.74 1.13 -3.59
CA LEU A 62 -6.54 -0.31 -3.79
C LEU A 62 -5.95 -0.99 -2.55
N GLN A 63 -5.10 -0.30 -1.77
CA GLN A 63 -4.38 -0.92 -0.66
C GLN A 63 -5.31 -1.57 0.39
N PRO A 64 -6.39 -0.92 0.86
CA PRO A 64 -7.35 -1.53 1.79
C PRO A 64 -8.08 -2.73 1.21
N ILE A 65 -8.40 -2.69 -0.10
CA ILE A 65 -9.11 -3.77 -0.79
C ILE A 65 -8.20 -4.99 -0.94
N LEU A 66 -6.94 -4.78 -1.31
CA LEU A 66 -5.95 -5.85 -1.47
C LEU A 66 -5.59 -6.49 -0.12
N LEU A 67 -5.53 -5.71 0.95
CA LEU A 67 -5.16 -6.19 2.29
C LEU A 67 -6.33 -6.72 3.12
N LYS A 68 -7.57 -6.70 2.60
CA LYS A 68 -8.78 -7.03 3.37
C LYS A 68 -8.77 -8.44 4.00
N ASP A 69 -8.12 -9.41 3.34
CA ASP A 69 -8.11 -10.82 3.73
C ASP A 69 -6.82 -11.24 4.47
N VAL A 70 -5.95 -10.28 4.78
CA VAL A 70 -4.68 -10.54 5.47
C VAL A 70 -4.94 -10.90 6.93
N LYS A 71 -4.33 -12.01 7.39
CA LYS A 71 -4.44 -12.47 8.77
C LYS A 71 -3.27 -11.97 9.63
N TYR A 72 -3.59 -11.56 10.85
CA TYR A 72 -2.62 -11.21 11.89
C TYR A 72 -2.18 -12.46 12.68
N ASN A 73 -1.02 -12.39 13.33
CA ASN A 73 -0.56 -13.36 14.33
C ASN A 73 -1.04 -13.02 15.73
#